data_AF-A0A7C6L8P8-F1
#
_entry.id   AF-A0A7C6L8P8-F1
#
_cell.length_a   1.000
_cell.length_b   1.000
_cell.length_c   1.000
_cell.angle_alpha   90.00
_cell.angle_beta   90.00
_cell.angle_gamma   90.00
#
_symmetry.space_group_name_H-M   'P 1'
#
loop_
_entity.id
_entity.type
_entity.pdbx_description
1 polymer ?
#
loop_
_entity_poly.entity_id
_entity_poly.type
_entity_poly.pdbx_seq_one_letter_code
_entity_poly.pdbx_strand_id
1 'polypeptide(L)'
;MAEEFNYRMETEINPTTATVGTPVTLTVRISDITGGEISSVQASIPEYGWWSTLRSLGEDTWRLTETVPYGAPFGKVNIRVYAVSKDGIRGPQVSVPLTLG
;
A
#
# COMPACT_ATOMS: atom_id res chain seq x y z
N MET A 1 -13.19 26.69 3.07
CA MET A 1 -12.70 25.78 2.02
C MET A 1 -12.20 24.57 2.78
N ALA A 2 -12.80 23.38 2.59
CA ALA A 2 -12.28 22.18 3.23
C ALA A 2 -10.90 21.91 2.62
N GLU A 3 -9.89 21.73 3.46
CA GLU A 3 -8.55 21.35 2.99
C GLU A 3 -8.67 19.98 2.29
N GLU A 4 -8.14 19.88 1.07
CA GLU A 4 -8.11 18.60 0.36
C GLU A 4 -7.22 17.62 1.12
N PHE A 5 -7.72 16.41 1.37
CA PHE A 5 -6.98 15.39 2.09
C PHE A 5 -5.73 14.98 1.31
N ASN A 6 -4.56 15.38 1.82
CA ASN A 6 -3.29 15.20 1.14
C ASN A 6 -2.20 14.83 2.15
N TYR A 7 -1.17 14.13 1.68
CA TYR A 7 -0.06 13.68 2.50
C TYR A 7 1.14 13.30 1.62
N ARG A 8 2.32 13.27 2.23
CA ARG A 8 3.50 12.67 1.65
C ARG A 8 3.56 11.19 2.01
N MET A 9 3.60 10.32 1.00
CA MET A 9 3.72 8.88 1.19
C MET A 9 5.07 8.38 0.68
N GLU A 10 5.77 7.63 1.52
CA GLU A 10 6.97 6.88 1.17
C GLU A 10 6.66 5.39 1.26
N THR A 11 7.10 4.63 0.27
CA THR A 11 6.82 3.20 0.17
C THR A 11 8.08 2.42 -0.08
N GLU A 12 8.23 1.33 0.65
CA GLU A 12 9.36 0.42 0.55
C GLU A 12 8.83 -1.00 0.44
N ILE A 13 9.30 -1.74 -0.56
CA ILE A 13 8.91 -3.14 -0.77
C ILE A 13 10.15 -4.04 -0.75
N ASN A 14 10.05 -5.12 0.02
CA ASN A 14 11.13 -6.08 0.19
C ASN A 14 10.58 -7.52 0.23
N PRO A 15 11.01 -8.42 -0.67
CA PRO A 15 11.85 -8.16 -1.84
C PRO A 15 11.06 -7.48 -2.98
N THR A 16 11.77 -6.80 -3.90
CA THR A 16 11.19 -6.23 -5.14
C THR A 16 10.90 -7.29 -6.21
N THR A 17 11.43 -8.50 -6.02
CA THR A 17 11.17 -9.68 -6.84
C THR A 17 10.81 -10.84 -5.93
N ALA A 18 9.68 -11.49 -6.18
CA ALA A 18 9.17 -12.57 -5.34
C ALA A 18 8.59 -13.70 -6.18
N THR A 19 8.75 -14.94 -5.75
CA THR A 19 8.10 -16.09 -6.38
C THR A 19 6.99 -16.62 -5.49
N VAL A 20 6.14 -17.49 -6.02
CA VAL A 20 5.14 -18.23 -5.21
C VAL A 20 5.78 -18.77 -3.93
N GLY A 21 5.12 -18.54 -2.79
CA GLY A 21 5.58 -18.93 -1.46
C GLY A 21 6.59 -17.98 -0.81
N THR A 22 7.03 -16.92 -1.50
CA THR A 22 7.93 -15.91 -0.95
C THR A 22 7.14 -14.86 -0.14
N PRO A 23 7.54 -14.55 1.11
CA PRO A 23 6.95 -13.46 1.86
C PRO A 23 7.43 -12.10 1.31
N VAL A 24 6.49 -11.23 0.98
CA VAL A 24 6.73 -9.85 0.55
C VAL A 24 6.26 -8.91 1.63
N THR A 25 7.15 -8.02 2.05
CA THR A 25 6.86 -6.97 3.02
C THR A 25 6.81 -5.63 2.34
N LEU A 26 5.65 -4.98 2.42
CA LEU A 26 5.41 -3.61 2.02
C LEU A 26 5.36 -2.75 3.28
N THR A 27 6.26 -1.79 3.39
CA THR A 27 6.27 -0.76 4.43
C THR A 27 5.92 0.58 3.81
N VAL A 28 5.04 1.31 4.47
CA VAL A 28 4.52 2.60 4.03
C VAL A 28 4.67 3.58 5.17
N ARG A 29 5.26 4.74 4.91
CA ARG A 29 5.38 5.84 5.86
C ARG A 29 4.61 7.01 5.30
N ILE A 30 3.78 7.62 6.13
CA ILE A 30 3.00 8.80 5.73
C ILE A 30 3.41 9.96 6.62
N SER A 31 3.52 11.14 6.04
CA SER A 31 3.92 12.36 6.75
C SER A 31 3.25 13.56 6.12
N ASP A 32 3.29 14.70 6.80
CA ASP A 32 2.75 15.97 6.27
C ASP A 32 1.24 15.86 5.91
N ILE A 33 0.47 15.26 6.81
CA ILE A 33 -0.96 15.02 6.60
C ILE A 33 -1.72 16.34 6.71
N THR A 34 -2.51 16.67 5.69
CA THR A 34 -3.35 17.86 5.59
C THR A 34 -4.78 17.45 5.24
N GLY A 35 -5.76 18.25 5.66
CA GLY A 35 -7.17 17.95 5.37
C GLY A 35 -7.74 16.70 6.05
N GLY A 36 -7.18 16.29 7.20
CA GLY A 36 -7.76 15.26 8.07
C GLY A 36 -6.75 14.34 8.74
N GLU A 37 -7.26 13.25 9.32
CA GLU A 37 -6.46 12.16 9.90
C GLU A 37 -6.62 10.88 9.08
N ILE A 38 -5.55 10.08 8.99
CA ILE A 38 -5.58 8.77 8.34
C ILE A 38 -6.39 7.79 9.20
N SER A 39 -7.39 7.17 8.61
CA SER A 39 -8.15 6.07 9.20
C SER A 39 -7.51 4.72 8.90
N SER A 40 -7.12 4.50 7.64
CA SER A 40 -6.56 3.22 7.20
C SER A 40 -5.74 3.38 5.93
N VAL A 41 -4.75 2.52 5.74
CA VAL A 41 -3.95 2.45 4.50
C VAL A 41 -4.25 1.13 3.81
N GLN A 42 -4.55 1.20 2.53
CA GLN A 42 -4.94 0.06 1.71
C GLN A 42 -3.95 -0.13 0.57
N ALA A 43 -3.65 -1.39 0.27
CA ALA A 43 -2.92 -1.83 -0.89
C ALA A 43 -3.85 -2.63 -1.81
N SER A 44 -3.69 -2.47 -3.11
CA SER A 44 -4.47 -3.24 -4.09
C SER A 44 -3.68 -3.47 -5.36
N ILE A 45 -3.91 -4.62 -5.99
CA ILE A 45 -3.41 -4.95 -7.32
C ILE A 45 -4.67 -5.15 -8.16
N PRO A 46 -5.23 -4.08 -8.75
CA PRO A 46 -6.51 -4.17 -9.47
C PRO A 46 -6.42 -5.10 -10.68
N GLU A 47 -5.25 -5.21 -11.31
CA GLU A 47 -4.98 -6.14 -12.41
C GLU A 47 -5.17 -7.61 -12.01
N TYR A 48 -5.07 -7.91 -10.71
CA TYR A 48 -5.22 -9.25 -10.12
C TYR A 48 -6.45 -9.38 -9.21
N GLY A 49 -7.22 -8.30 -9.01
CA GLY A 49 -8.34 -8.30 -8.06
C GLY A 49 -7.93 -8.53 -6.60
N TRP A 50 -6.66 -8.32 -6.26
CA TRP A 50 -6.18 -8.45 -4.88
C TRP A 50 -6.28 -7.12 -4.14
N TRP A 51 -6.70 -7.20 -2.89
CA TRP A 51 -6.77 -6.08 -1.96
C TRP A 51 -6.22 -6.50 -0.61
N SER A 52 -5.68 -5.56 0.15
CA SER A 52 -5.32 -5.79 1.54
C SER A 52 -5.20 -4.48 2.29
N THR A 53 -5.40 -4.52 3.60
CA THR A 53 -5.27 -3.36 4.46
C THR A 53 -3.97 -3.48 5.23
N LEU A 54 -3.13 -2.44 5.17
CA LEU A 54 -1.88 -2.44 5.90
C LEU A 54 -2.15 -2.24 7.39
N ARG A 55 -1.36 -2.93 8.22
CA ARG A 55 -1.42 -2.80 9.67
C ARG A 55 -0.59 -1.60 10.11
N SER A 56 -1.16 -0.72 10.92
CA SER A 56 -0.38 0.35 11.57
C SER A 56 0.61 -0.25 12.57
N LEU A 57 1.86 0.19 12.48
CA LEU A 57 2.94 -0.12 13.42
C LEU A 57 3.14 0.99 14.46
N GLY A 58 2.42 2.10 14.35
CA GLY A 58 2.69 3.35 15.07
C GLY A 58 3.62 4.28 14.29
N GLU A 59 3.79 5.51 14.78
CA GLU A 59 4.71 6.52 14.20
C GLU A 59 4.49 6.73 12.69
N ASP A 60 3.22 6.86 12.29
CA ASP A 60 2.82 7.06 10.90
C ASP A 60 3.44 6.04 9.93
N THR A 61 3.63 4.81 10.42
CA THR A 61 4.17 3.69 9.67
C THR A 61 3.14 2.57 9.59
N TRP A 62 2.94 2.06 8.38
CA TRP A 62 2.08 0.94 8.07
C TRP A 62 2.88 -0.17 7.41
N ARG A 63 2.56 -1.41 7.74
CA ARG A 63 3.21 -2.59 7.16
C ARG A 63 2.19 -3.62 6.75
N LEU A 64 2.45 -4.24 5.61
CA LEU A 64 1.79 -5.45 5.16
C LEU A 64 2.85 -6.49 4.84
N THR A 65 2.69 -7.68 5.36
CA THR A 65 3.49 -8.84 4.98
C THR A 65 2.54 -9.89 4.45
N GLU A 66 2.70 -10.22 3.18
CA GLU A 66 1.86 -11.18 2.47
C GLU A 66 2.74 -12.16 1.70
N THR A 67 2.36 -13.43 1.72
CA THR A 67 3.06 -14.47 0.97
C THR A 67 2.47 -14.55 -0.43
N VAL A 68 3.32 -14.55 -1.46
CA VAL A 68 2.86 -14.68 -2.86
C VAL A 68 2.06 -15.98 -3.01
N PRO A 69 0.74 -15.92 -3.30
CA PRO A 69 -0.09 -17.11 -3.41
C PRO A 69 0.24 -17.90 -4.68
N TYR A 70 -0.13 -19.18 -4.72
CA TYR A 70 0.09 -20.04 -5.90
C TYR A 70 -0.63 -19.53 -7.16
N GLY A 71 -1.75 -18.83 -7.00
CA GLY A 71 -2.48 -18.21 -8.11
C GLY A 71 -1.93 -16.86 -8.57
N ALA A 72 -0.81 -16.38 -8.01
CA ALA A 72 -0.25 -15.09 -8.36
C ALA A 72 0.22 -15.06 -9.82
N PRO A 73 -0.02 -13.95 -10.55
CA PRO A 73 0.39 -13.84 -11.94
C PRO A 73 1.91 -13.75 -12.04
N PHE A 74 2.46 -14.27 -13.12
CA PHE A 74 3.87 -14.08 -13.46
C PHE A 74 4.08 -12.73 -14.15
N GLY A 75 5.15 -12.03 -13.80
CA GLY A 75 5.52 -10.76 -14.39
C GLY A 75 5.43 -9.57 -13.44
N LYS A 76 5.40 -8.36 -13.99
CA LYS A 76 5.38 -7.13 -13.20
C LYS A 76 3.96 -6.77 -12.81
N VAL A 77 3.73 -6.59 -11.52
CA VAL A 77 2.47 -6.08 -10.97
C VAL A 77 2.68 -4.74 -10.29
N ASN A 78 1.68 -3.86 -10.37
CA ASN A 78 1.72 -2.56 -9.71
C ASN A 78 0.81 -2.57 -8.49
N ILE A 79 1.41 -2.56 -7.30
CA ILE A 79 0.66 -2.44 -6.05
C ILE A 79 0.30 -0.97 -5.86
N ARG A 80 -0.99 -0.66 -5.91
CA ARG A 80 -1.53 0.66 -5.61
C ARG A 80 -1.72 0.79 -4.12
N VAL A 81 -1.05 1.76 -3.52
CA VAL A 81 -1.15 2.06 -2.10
C VAL A 81 -1.78 3.43 -1.93
N TYR A 82 -2.78 3.53 -1.07
CA TYR A 82 -3.45 4.79 -0.75
C TYR A 82 -3.96 4.78 0.69
N ALA A 83 -4.01 5.94 1.32
CA ALA A 83 -4.62 6.13 2.61
C ALA A 83 -6.04 6.68 2.46
N VAL A 84 -6.86 6.34 3.44
CA VAL A 84 -8.24 6.80 3.56
C VAL A 84 -8.35 7.59 4.85
N SER A 85 -8.93 8.80 4.78
CA SER A 85 -9.17 9.64 5.94
C SER A 85 -10.33 9.09 6.79
N LYS A 86 -10.48 9.60 8.03
CA LYS A 86 -11.64 9.28 8.89
C LYS A 86 -12.99 9.64 8.25
N ASP A 87 -13.00 10.64 7.37
CA ASP A 87 -14.17 11.07 6.61
C ASP A 87 -14.45 10.18 5.38
N GLY A 88 -13.67 9.12 5.17
CA GLY A 88 -13.81 8.21 4.03
C GLY A 88 -13.24 8.75 2.72
N ILE A 89 -12.48 9.85 2.78
CA ILE A 89 -11.85 10.46 1.60
C ILE A 89 -10.57 9.69 1.26
N ARG A 90 -10.43 9.31 -0.01
CA ARG A 90 -9.21 8.66 -0.51
C ARG A 90 -8.19 9.73 -0.85
N GLY A 91 -6.99 9.62 -0.26
CA GLY A 91 -5.89 10.52 -0.58
C GLY A 91 -5.11 10.10 -1.83
N PRO A 92 -3.96 10.73 -2.08
CA PRO A 92 -3.11 10.40 -3.23
C PRO A 92 -2.63 8.95 -3.20
N GLN A 93 -2.68 8.28 -4.34
CA GLN A 93 -2.21 6.90 -4.49
C GLN A 93 -0.80 6.85 -5.08
N VAL A 94 0.00 5.90 -4.64
CA VAL A 94 1.30 5.58 -5.21
C VAL A 94 1.29 4.18 -5.79
N SER A 95 2.06 3.96 -6.85
CA SER A 95 2.20 2.65 -7.49
C SER A 95 3.58 2.09 -7.19
N VAL A 96 3.61 0.94 -6.53
CA VAL A 96 4.83 0.24 -6.14
C VAL A 96 4.99 -0.99 -7.05
N PRO A 97 6.01 -1.02 -7.92
CA PRO A 97 6.22 -2.17 -8.80
C PRO A 97 6.78 -3.36 -8.01
N LEU A 98 6.20 -4.55 -8.24
CA LEU A 98 6.69 -5.84 -7.76
C LEU A 98 6.85 -6.78 -8.94
N THR A 99 7.96 -7.50 -9.01
CA THR A 99 8.19 -8.53 -10.03
C THR A 99 7.86 -9.90 -9.44
N LEU A 100 6.91 -10.61 -10.04
CA LEU A 100 6.53 -11.96 -9.68
C LEU A 100 7.17 -12.97 -10.65
N GLY A 101 7.94 -13.92 -10.11
CA GLY A 101 8.71 -14.91 -10.85
C GLY A 101 8.22 -16.35 -10.69
#